data_AF-A0A2T7SZS0-F1
#
_entry.id   AF-A0A2T7SZS0-F1
#
_cell.length_a   1.000
_cell.length_b   1.000
_cell.length_c   1.000
_cell.angle_alpha   90.00
_cell.angle_beta   90.00
_cell.angle_gamma   90.00
#
_symmetry.space_group_name_H-M   'P 1'
#
loop_
_entity.id
_entity.type
_entity.pdbx_description
1 polymer ?
#
loop_
_entity_poly.entity_id
_entity_poly.type
_entity_poly.pdbx_seq_one_letter_code
_entity_poly.pdbx_strand_id
1 'polypeptide(L)'
;MTERKTSMTDDEMKFQIRNCEIAFKCEAEWDDLDETKEKRIRFCNQCQKQVHLCDTDELLLHAIKSNLCVAIEAPFHKWERLFVGSLRARTIGNEIK
;
A
#
# COMPACT_ATOMS: atom_id res chain seq x y z
N MET A 1 37.68 33.64 17.53
CA MET A 1 36.46 34.44 17.31
C MET A 1 35.96 34.09 15.90
N THR A 2 35.26 32.96 15.78
CA THR A 2 33.78 32.82 15.69
C THR A 2 33.28 33.29 14.31
N GLU A 3 32.59 32.54 13.46
CA GLU A 3 31.99 31.19 13.45
C GLU A 3 31.80 30.79 11.98
N ARG A 4 32.03 29.51 11.63
CA ARG A 4 31.51 28.92 10.39
C ARG A 4 30.02 28.64 10.59
N LYS A 5 29.14 29.28 9.82
CA LYS A 5 27.74 28.87 9.70
C LYS A 5 27.62 27.87 8.56
N THR A 6 27.82 26.58 8.85
CA THR A 6 27.32 25.50 8.00
C THR A 6 25.85 25.30 8.36
N SER A 7 24.98 26.00 7.64
CA SER A 7 23.53 25.84 7.73
C SER A 7 23.09 24.68 6.85
N MET A 8 22.07 23.96 7.31
CA MET A 8 21.29 22.94 6.61
C MET A 8 21.97 21.57 6.55
N THR A 9 21.94 20.88 7.68
CA THR A 9 22.06 19.42 7.69
C THR A 9 20.83 18.84 6.99
N ASP A 10 21.08 18.09 5.93
CA ASP A 10 20.12 17.24 5.23
C ASP A 10 19.17 16.56 6.22
N ASP A 11 17.87 16.76 6.00
CA ASP A 11 16.82 15.94 6.57
C ASP A 11 17.13 14.48 6.24
N GLU A 12 17.73 13.83 7.23
CA GLU A 12 17.92 12.40 7.37
C GLU A 12 16.68 11.67 6.80
N MET A 13 16.78 11.09 5.61
CA MET A 13 15.75 10.20 5.05
C MET A 13 15.65 8.95 5.93
N LYS A 14 14.97 9.09 7.06
CA LYS A 14 14.73 8.04 8.04
C LYS A 14 13.60 7.15 7.56
N PHE A 15 13.92 5.88 7.33
CA PHE A 15 12.92 4.84 7.15
C PHE A 15 12.12 4.65 8.44
N GLN A 16 10.79 4.74 8.34
CA GLN A 16 9.90 4.52 9.48
C GLN A 16 9.28 3.13 9.36
N ILE A 17 9.70 2.22 10.24
CA ILE A 17 8.98 0.98 10.47
C ILE A 17 7.71 1.33 11.24
N ARG A 18 6.54 1.00 10.68
CA ARG A 18 5.24 1.22 11.29
C ARG A 18 4.56 -0.12 11.51
N ASN A 19 3.85 -0.26 12.63
CA ASN A 19 2.94 -1.36 12.92
C ASN A 19 3.60 -2.76 12.79
N CYS A 20 4.85 -2.89 13.23
CA CYS A 20 5.58 -4.15 13.21
C CYS A 20 5.13 -5.06 14.36
N GLU A 21 3.95 -5.66 14.20
CA GLU A 21 3.50 -6.87 14.87
C GLU A 21 3.02 -7.82 13.78
N ILE A 22 3.16 -9.14 13.98
CA ILE A 22 2.63 -10.13 13.04
C ILE A 22 1.11 -10.06 13.11
N ALA A 23 0.51 -9.23 12.26
CA ALA A 23 -0.93 -9.08 12.17
C ALA A 23 -1.51 -10.30 11.46
N PHE A 24 -2.41 -11.01 12.15
CA PHE A 24 -3.21 -12.05 11.53
C PHE A 24 -4.06 -11.41 10.41
N LYS A 25 -3.94 -11.93 9.19
CA LYS A 25 -4.77 -11.49 8.07
C LYS A 25 -6.20 -11.92 8.35
N CYS A 26 -7.11 -10.97 8.46
CA CYS A 26 -8.53 -11.28 8.53
C CYS A 26 -9.00 -11.78 7.15
N GLU A 27 -9.71 -12.90 7.13
CA GLU A 27 -10.25 -13.52 5.90
C GLU A 27 -11.70 -13.09 5.61
N ALA A 28 -12.28 -12.21 6.43
CA ALA A 28 -13.64 -11.71 6.21
C ALA A 28 -13.73 -10.83 4.96
N GLU A 29 -14.79 -11.00 4.18
CA GLU A 29 -15.10 -10.16 3.03
C GLU A 29 -15.92 -8.95 3.45
N TRP A 30 -15.80 -7.83 2.73
CA TRP A 30 -16.51 -6.59 3.09
C TRP A 30 -18.03 -6.78 3.11
N ASP A 31 -18.55 -7.61 2.21
CA ASP A 31 -19.96 -7.91 2.04
C ASP A 31 -20.54 -8.78 3.18
N ASP A 32 -19.69 -9.51 3.91
CA ASP A 32 -20.06 -10.35 5.04
C ASP A 32 -20.01 -9.63 6.40
N LEU A 33 -19.57 -8.37 6.43
CA LEU A 33 -19.47 -7.56 7.65
C LEU A 33 -20.83 -6.98 8.05
N ASP A 34 -21.05 -6.83 9.35
CA ASP A 34 -22.28 -6.22 9.86
C ASP A 34 -22.33 -4.72 9.55
N GLU A 35 -23.46 -4.28 9.01
CA GLU A 35 -23.69 -2.87 8.75
C GLU A 35 -23.79 -2.08 10.05
N THR A 36 -23.12 -0.94 10.10
CA THR A 36 -23.25 0.01 11.21
C THR A 36 -24.10 1.21 10.80
N LYS A 37 -24.25 2.19 11.69
CA LYS A 37 -24.93 3.46 11.39
C LYS A 37 -24.26 4.22 10.24
N GLU A 38 -22.96 4.03 10.04
CA GLU A 38 -22.18 4.70 9.02
C GLU A 38 -21.95 3.77 7.83
N LYS A 39 -22.31 4.20 6.62
CA LYS A 39 -22.18 3.39 5.41
C LYS A 39 -20.73 2.98 5.08
N ARG A 40 -19.75 3.74 5.58
CA ARG A 40 -18.32 3.51 5.36
C ARG A 40 -17.65 2.74 6.49
N ILE A 41 -18.42 2.35 7.51
CA ILE A 41 -17.90 1.58 8.64
C ILE A 41 -18.76 0.34 8.77
N ARG A 42 -18.12 -0.82 8.73
CA ARG A 42 -18.75 -2.09 9.03
C ARG A 42 -18.07 -2.76 10.21
N PHE A 43 -18.77 -3.63 10.91
CA PHE A 43 -18.22 -4.34 12.06
C PHE A 43 -17.84 -5.77 11.67
N CYS A 44 -16.60 -6.16 11.97
CA CYS A 44 -16.13 -7.52 11.71
C CYS A 44 -16.28 -8.39 12.94
N ASN A 45 -17.11 -9.43 12.84
CA ASN A 45 -17.29 -10.40 13.92
C ASN A 45 -16.06 -11.31 14.14
N GLN A 46 -15.21 -11.48 13.13
CA GLN A 46 -14.00 -12.32 13.21
C GLN A 46 -12.89 -11.65 14.01
N CYS A 47 -12.56 -10.40 13.68
CA CYS A 47 -11.52 -9.65 14.39
C CYS A 47 -12.05 -8.72 15.49
N GLN A 48 -13.38 -8.66 15.66
CA GLN A 48 -14.11 -7.83 16.63
C GLN A 48 -13.72 -6.34 16.57
N LYS A 49 -13.46 -5.84 15.36
CA LYS A 49 -13.05 -4.45 15.12
C LYS A 49 -13.96 -3.81 14.08
N GLN A 50 -14.04 -2.48 14.15
CA GLN A 50 -14.64 -1.67 13.09
C GLN A 50 -13.68 -1.62 11.89
N VAL A 51 -14.21 -1.92 10.72
CA VAL A 51 -13.52 -1.90 9.44
C VAL A 51 -13.96 -0.65 8.69
N HIS A 52 -12.99 0.18 8.34
CA HIS A 52 -13.22 1.46 7.67
C HIS A 52 -12.97 1.33 6.18
N LEU A 53 -13.95 1.66 5.36
CA LEU A 53 -13.80 1.74 3.91
C LEU A 53 -12.93 2.96 3.57
N CYS A 54 -11.79 2.73 2.96
CA CYS A 54 -10.84 3.76 2.57
C CYS A 54 -10.76 3.85 1.04
N ASP A 55 -11.45 4.84 0.49
CA ASP A 55 -11.50 5.09 -0.96
C ASP A 55 -10.31 5.93 -1.46
N THR A 56 -9.59 6.60 -0.55
CA THR A 56 -8.47 7.50 -0.88
C THR A 56 -7.22 7.18 -0.07
N ASP A 57 -6.07 7.48 -0.65
CA ASP A 57 -4.76 7.33 0.00
C ASP A 57 -4.66 8.10 1.32
N GLU A 58 -5.26 9.28 1.41
CA GLU A 58 -5.26 10.10 2.63
C GLU A 58 -6.02 9.41 3.78
N LEU A 59 -7.19 8.83 3.49
CA LEU A 59 -7.99 8.09 4.45
C LEU A 59 -7.26 6.82 4.90
N LEU A 60 -6.66 6.11 3.94
CA LEU A 60 -5.87 4.92 4.22
C LEU A 60 -4.68 5.26 5.12
N LEU A 61 -3.93 6.31 4.81
CA LEU A 61 -2.79 6.77 5.62
C LEU A 61 -3.22 7.15 7.03
N HIS A 62 -4.35 7.85 7.18
CA HIS A 62 -4.89 8.19 8.49
C HIS A 62 -5.26 6.94 9.28
N ALA A 63 -5.99 6.00 8.67
CA ALA A 63 -6.42 4.78 9.32
C ALA A 63 -5.24 3.87 9.72
N ILE A 64 -4.21 3.76 8.88
CA ILE A 64 -2.96 3.03 9.19
C ILE A 64 -2.22 3.69 10.36
N LYS A 65 -2.12 5.02 10.39
CA LYS A 65 -1.51 5.77 11.51
C LYS A 65 -2.25 5.54 12.82
N SER A 66 -3.56 5.33 12.75
CA SER A 66 -4.43 5.05 13.90
C SER A 66 -4.55 3.56 14.23
N ASN A 67 -3.82 2.66 13.56
CA ASN A 67 -3.92 1.19 13.74
C ASN A 67 -5.36 0.64 13.58
N LEU A 68 -6.14 1.23 12.68
CA LEU A 68 -7.50 0.79 12.38
C LEU A 68 -7.52 -0.31 11.32
N CYS A 69 -8.58 -1.13 11.34
CA CYS A 69 -8.84 -2.11 10.29
C CYS A 69 -9.43 -1.39 9.07
N VAL A 70 -8.91 -1.68 7.88
CA VAL A 70 -9.28 -0.98 6.65
C VAL A 70 -9.74 -1.96 5.59
N ALA A 71 -10.79 -1.58 4.88
CA ALA A 71 -11.20 -2.20 3.63
C ALA A 71 -10.89 -1.24 2.49
N ILE A 72 -10.33 -1.78 1.41
CA ILE A 72 -9.83 -1.01 0.29
C ILE A 72 -10.26 -1.69 -1.01
N GLU A 73 -10.78 -0.93 -1.99
CA GLU A 73 -11.27 -1.52 -3.23
C GLU A 73 -10.10 -2.05 -4.09
N ALA A 74 -10.18 -3.32 -4.50
CA ALA A 74 -9.24 -3.85 -5.47
C ALA A 74 -9.65 -3.40 -6.90
N PRO A 75 -8.68 -3.05 -7.76
CA PRO A 75 -7.27 -3.33 -7.58
C PRO A 75 -6.51 -2.12 -7.02
N PHE A 76 -5.76 -2.33 -5.93
CA PHE A 76 -4.62 -1.47 -5.57
C PHE A 76 -3.48 -1.72 -6.57
N HIS A 77 -3.74 -1.51 -7.86
CA HIS A 77 -2.76 -1.68 -8.92
C HIS A 77 -1.92 -0.41 -9.02
N LYS A 78 -1.06 -0.18 -8.02
CA LYS A 78 0.02 0.78 -8.16
C LYS A 78 1.16 0.16 -8.97
N TRP A 79 0.86 -0.30 -10.18
CA TRP A 79 1.77 -0.50 -11.31
C TRP A 79 0.93 -0.86 -12.54
N GLU A 80 0.62 0.11 -13.41
CA GLU A 80 0.44 -0.25 -14.81
C GLU A 80 1.67 -1.08 -15.21
N ARG A 81 1.47 -2.37 -15.52
CA ARG A 81 2.50 -3.18 -16.16
C ARG A 81 2.66 -2.63 -17.58
N LEU A 82 3.34 -1.50 -17.72
CA LEU A 82 3.76 -0.96 -19.00
C LEU A 82 4.85 -1.88 -19.54
N PHE A 83 4.48 -2.76 -20.48
CA PHE A 83 5.45 -3.53 -21.25
C PHE A 83 6.13 -2.58 -22.25
N VAL A 84 7.33 -2.11 -21.94
CA VAL A 84 8.16 -1.33 -22.89
C VAL A 84 8.98 -2.30 -23.73
N GLY A 85 8.37 -2.77 -24.81
CA GLY A 85 9.06 -3.42 -25.94
C GLY A 85 9.18 -4.94 -25.88
N SER A 86 9.29 -5.54 -27.07
CA SER A 86 9.54 -6.96 -27.29
C SER A 86 10.84 -7.13 -28.07
N LEU A 87 11.79 -7.91 -27.55
CA LEU A 87 12.98 -8.35 -28.31
C LEU A 87 12.59 -9.52 -29.22
N ARG A 88 12.70 -9.34 -30.55
CA ARG A 88 12.69 -10.47 -31.49
C ARG A 88 14.10 -11.05 -31.58
N ALA A 89 14.28 -12.31 -31.22
CA ALA A 89 15.52 -13.03 -31.48
C ALA A 89 15.71 -13.17 -33.00
N ARG A 90 16.82 -12.64 -33.53
CA ARG A 90 17.25 -12.93 -34.90
C ARG A 90 17.83 -14.34 -34.92
N THR A 91 17.17 -15.28 -35.57
CA THR A 91 17.83 -16.52 -36.01
C THR A 91 18.88 -16.13 -37.04
N ILE A 92 20.16 -16.34 -36.71
CA ILE A 92 21.27 -16.27 -37.65
C ILE A 92 21.05 -17.42 -38.63
N GLY A 93 20.56 -17.11 -39.83
CA GLY A 93 20.46 -18.09 -40.91
C GLY A 93 21.85 -18.52 -41.31
N ASN A 94 22.20 -19.77 -41.02
CA ASN A 94 23.39 -20.41 -41.55
C ASN A 94 23.05 -20.89 -42.97
N GLU A 95 23.43 -20.13 -43.99
CA GLU A 95 23.36 -20.61 -45.38
C GLU A 95 24.49 -21.62 -45.61
N ILE A 96 24.14 -22.91 -45.62
CA ILE A 96 24.98 -23.94 -46.21
C ILE A 96 24.65 -23.97 -47.70
N LYS A 97 25.59 -23.52 -48.53
CA LYS A 97 25.74 -23.95 -49.92
C LYS A 97 27.20 -24.25 -50.19
#